data_AF-A0A4R5C3V6-F1
#
_entry.id   AF-A0A4R5C3V6-F1
#
_cell.length_a   1.000
_cell.length_b   1.000
_cell.length_c   1.000
_cell.angle_alpha   90.00
_cell.angle_beta   90.00
_cell.angle_gamma   90.00
#
_symmetry.space_group_name_H-M   'P 1'
#
loop_
_entity.id
_entity.type
_entity.pdbx_description
1 polymer ?
#
loop_
_entity_poly.entity_id
_entity_poly.type
_entity_poly.pdbx_seq_one_letter_code
_entity_poly.pdbx_strand_id
1 'polypeptide(L)'
;MKNEINEVLQKRIENEKKQKRVTIITATFFCAFAIIIIYLGNYANMQKKEIASKNRILDSISDRLKSANSILKQDTLTLKRTADNYDAIQKQLANLQKATSVNSNSVSIGNSNKNTDAKYNDQVESVKLAVNNNNYKSLSKTSAQNYTLYIQYMEAFPKLSAMLKTAFLEEKYTIAKEQNMGEISFPSSVRYFYKTDKERAGQIAKKAEATINKKFKVQFMKLKSPQNQIEIWVGR
;
A
#
# COMPACT_ATOMS: atom_id res chain seq x y z
N MET A 1 -77.58 46.66 -33.00
CA MET A 1 -76.41 47.57 -32.89
C MET A 1 -75.75 47.54 -31.51
N LYS A 2 -76.36 48.04 -30.41
CA LYS A 2 -75.69 48.05 -29.07
C LYS A 2 -75.28 46.66 -28.56
N ASN A 3 -76.10 45.63 -28.79
CA ASN A 3 -75.81 44.27 -28.31
C ASN A 3 -74.64 43.62 -29.07
N GLU A 4 -74.57 43.79 -30.40
CA GLU A 4 -73.48 43.26 -31.23
C GLU A 4 -72.11 43.83 -30.83
N ILE A 5 -72.05 45.12 -30.46
CA ILE A 5 -70.82 45.76 -29.97
C ILE A 5 -70.34 45.12 -28.67
N ASN A 6 -71.26 44.80 -27.75
CA ASN A 6 -70.94 44.13 -26.49
C ASN A 6 -70.46 42.68 -26.71
N GLU A 7 -71.09 41.93 -27.63
CA GLU A 7 -70.66 40.57 -27.98
C GLU A 7 -69.25 40.55 -28.60
N VAL A 8 -68.95 41.47 -29.53
CA VAL A 8 -67.63 41.61 -30.13
C VAL A 8 -66.56 41.96 -29.08
N LEU A 9 -66.88 42.84 -28.14
CA LEU A 9 -65.99 43.19 -27.02
C LEU A 9 -65.74 42.00 -26.08
N GLN A 10 -66.78 41.27 -25.67
CA GLN A 10 -66.63 40.07 -24.84
C GLN A 10 -65.79 39.00 -25.53
N LYS A 11 -66.06 38.71 -26.81
CA LYS A 11 -65.30 37.75 -27.62
C LYS A 11 -63.82 38.13 -27.75
N ARG A 12 -63.50 39.43 -27.83
CA ARG A 12 -62.10 39.91 -27.81
C ARG A 12 -61.43 39.67 -26.46
N ILE A 13 -62.11 39.98 -25.35
CA ILE A 13 -61.60 39.76 -23.98
C ILE A 13 -61.37 38.27 -23.69
N GLU A 14 -62.26 37.39 -24.15
CA GLU A 14 -62.10 35.94 -24.01
C GLU A 14 -60.93 35.40 -24.83
N ASN A 15 -60.77 35.85 -26.08
CA ASN A 15 -59.64 35.48 -26.92
C ASN A 15 -58.30 35.94 -26.30
N GLU A 16 -58.23 37.14 -25.74
CA GLU A 16 -57.03 37.64 -25.04
C GLU A 16 -56.71 36.80 -23.79
N LYS A 17 -57.72 36.47 -22.97
CA LYS A 17 -57.57 35.56 -21.81
C LYS A 17 -57.10 34.16 -22.24
N LYS A 18 -57.65 33.62 -23.33
CA LYS A 18 -57.25 32.31 -23.89
C LYS A 18 -55.81 32.34 -24.40
N GLN A 19 -55.43 33.38 -25.14
CA GLN A 19 -54.06 33.58 -25.62
C GLN A 19 -53.06 33.67 -24.46
N LYS A 20 -53.34 34.49 -23.44
CA LYS A 20 -52.50 34.60 -22.23
C LYS A 20 -52.32 33.25 -21.52
N ARG A 21 -53.38 32.45 -21.37
CA ARG A 21 -53.29 31.09 -20.80
C ARG A 21 -52.40 30.17 -21.63
N VAL A 22 -52.57 30.16 -22.96
CA VAL A 22 -51.73 29.35 -23.86
C VAL A 22 -50.26 29.77 -23.76
N THR A 23 -49.97 31.06 -23.81
CA THR A 23 -48.59 31.57 -23.68
C THR A 23 -47.93 31.16 -22.36
N ILE A 24 -48.66 31.25 -21.23
CA ILE A 24 -48.14 30.80 -19.93
C ILE A 24 -47.82 29.30 -19.96
N ILE A 25 -48.74 28.47 -20.45
CA ILE A 25 -48.55 27.01 -20.55
C ILE A 25 -47.34 26.67 -21.42
N THR A 26 -47.22 27.27 -22.61
CA THR A 26 -46.08 27.06 -23.51
C THR A 26 -44.76 27.52 -22.89
N ALA A 27 -44.73 28.66 -22.20
CA ALA A 27 -43.55 29.13 -21.49
C ALA A 27 -43.14 28.19 -20.34
N THR A 28 -44.10 27.67 -19.57
CA THR A 28 -43.84 26.69 -18.51
C THR A 28 -43.24 25.40 -19.06
N PHE A 29 -43.77 24.87 -20.18
CA PHE A 29 -43.17 23.71 -20.84
C PHE A 29 -41.76 24.00 -21.33
N PHE A 30 -41.51 25.16 -21.95
CA PHE A 30 -40.17 25.53 -22.44
C PHE A 30 -39.15 25.63 -21.30
N CYS A 31 -39.53 26.23 -20.17
CA CYS A 31 -38.69 26.27 -18.96
C CYS A 31 -38.41 24.86 -18.40
N ALA A 32 -39.41 23.97 -18.37
CA ALA A 32 -39.22 22.59 -17.93
C ALA A 32 -38.24 21.83 -18.84
N PHE A 33 -38.36 21.97 -20.16
CA PHE A 33 -37.40 21.39 -21.12
C PHE A 33 -35.99 21.95 -20.93
N ALA A 34 -35.84 23.26 -20.72
CA ALA A 34 -34.52 23.87 -20.46
C ALA A 34 -33.85 23.30 -19.20
N ILE A 35 -34.61 23.12 -18.10
CA ILE A 35 -34.10 22.51 -16.87
C ILE A 35 -33.66 21.05 -17.11
N ILE A 36 -34.45 20.27 -17.86
CA ILE A 36 -34.13 18.88 -18.21
C ILE A 36 -32.83 18.81 -19.05
N ILE A 37 -32.66 19.70 -20.03
CA ILE A 37 -31.45 19.76 -20.87
C ILE A 37 -30.21 20.12 -20.03
N ILE A 38 -30.32 21.09 -19.12
CA ILE A 38 -29.23 21.47 -18.21
C ILE A 38 -28.86 20.31 -17.27
N TYR A 39 -29.85 19.61 -16.73
CA TYR A 39 -29.65 18.43 -15.88
C TYR A 39 -28.92 17.31 -16.64
N LEU A 40 -29.37 16.96 -17.85
CA LEU A 40 -28.74 15.96 -18.72
C LEU A 40 -27.30 16.35 -19.09
N GLY A 41 -27.04 17.62 -19.40
CA GLY A 41 -25.69 18.12 -19.70
C GLY A 41 -24.75 18.00 -18.50
N ASN A 42 -25.21 18.33 -17.30
CA ASN A 42 -24.44 18.16 -16.06
C ASN A 42 -24.17 16.68 -15.76
N TYR A 43 -25.18 15.81 -15.90
CA TYR A 43 -25.04 14.37 -15.70
C TYR A 43 -24.03 13.75 -16.69
N ALA A 44 -24.10 14.12 -17.97
CA ALA A 44 -23.15 13.69 -18.99
C ALA A 44 -21.71 14.16 -18.69
N ASN A 45 -21.54 15.38 -18.15
CA ASN A 45 -20.23 15.89 -17.74
C ASN A 45 -19.68 15.14 -16.51
N MET A 46 -20.53 14.75 -15.55
CA MET A 46 -20.13 13.90 -14.42
C MET A 46 -19.70 12.51 -14.88
N GLN A 47 -20.51 11.86 -15.74
CA GLN A 47 -20.18 10.59 -16.41
C GLN A 47 -18.83 10.67 -17.14
N LYS A 48 -18.61 11.73 -17.93
CA LYS A 48 -17.33 11.95 -18.65
C LYS A 48 -16.13 12.05 -17.72
N LYS A 49 -16.27 12.74 -16.57
CA LYS A 49 -15.21 12.85 -15.55
C LYS A 49 -14.93 11.51 -14.87
N GLU A 50 -15.97 10.70 -14.60
CA GLU A 50 -15.82 9.36 -14.02
C GLU A 50 -15.16 8.38 -15.00
N ILE A 51 -15.52 8.43 -16.30
CA ILE A 51 -14.84 7.63 -17.33
C ILE A 51 -13.38 8.06 -17.45
N ALA A 52 -13.08 9.36 -17.43
CA ALA A 52 -11.70 9.85 -17.48
C ALA A 52 -10.85 9.41 -16.27
N SER A 53 -11.43 9.34 -15.06
CA SER A 53 -10.70 8.82 -13.89
C SER A 53 -10.52 7.31 -13.96
N LYS A 54 -11.52 6.54 -14.42
CA LYS A 54 -11.40 5.09 -14.65
C LYS A 54 -10.34 4.76 -15.69
N ASN A 55 -10.25 5.51 -16.78
CA ASN A 55 -9.22 5.31 -17.81
C ASN A 55 -7.81 5.53 -17.25
N ARG A 56 -7.57 6.62 -16.49
CA ARG A 56 -6.29 6.83 -15.81
C ARG A 56 -5.91 5.69 -14.86
N ILE A 57 -6.90 5.10 -14.17
CA ILE A 57 -6.68 3.93 -13.32
C ILE A 57 -6.29 2.72 -14.19
N LEU A 58 -6.98 2.46 -15.31
CA LEU A 58 -6.64 1.39 -16.25
C LEU A 58 -5.23 1.54 -16.84
N ASP A 59 -4.83 2.76 -17.23
CA ASP A 59 -3.48 3.05 -17.71
C ASP A 59 -2.44 2.71 -16.62
N SER A 60 -2.67 3.17 -15.38
CA SER A 60 -1.80 2.86 -14.24
C SER A 60 -1.71 1.35 -13.93
N ILE A 61 -2.79 0.59 -14.15
CA ILE A 61 -2.81 -0.87 -14.00
C ILE A 61 -2.03 -1.53 -15.14
N SER A 62 -2.17 -1.04 -16.38
CA SER A 62 -1.42 -1.50 -17.55
C SER A 62 0.09 -1.35 -17.34
N ASP A 63 0.54 -0.20 -16.85
CA ASP A 63 1.97 0.04 -16.60
C ASP A 63 2.51 -0.74 -15.39
N ARG A 64 1.70 -0.91 -14.33
CA ARG A 64 2.01 -1.84 -13.22
C ARG A 64 2.15 -3.29 -13.72
N LEU A 65 1.31 -3.72 -14.67
CA LEU A 65 1.36 -5.06 -15.26
C LEU A 65 2.61 -5.25 -16.15
N LYS A 66 2.96 -4.25 -16.96
CA LYS A 66 4.21 -4.25 -17.75
C LYS A 66 5.44 -4.34 -16.84
N SER A 67 5.47 -3.55 -15.76
CA SER A 67 6.53 -3.56 -14.75
C SER A 67 6.63 -4.91 -14.03
N ALA A 68 5.51 -5.49 -13.58
CA ALA A 68 5.49 -6.82 -12.97
C ALA A 68 6.01 -7.91 -13.95
N ASN A 69 5.66 -7.83 -15.23
CA ASN A 69 6.11 -8.75 -16.26
C ASN A 69 7.63 -8.60 -16.56
N SER A 70 8.17 -7.37 -16.55
CA SER A 70 9.63 -7.18 -16.71
C SER A 70 10.40 -7.72 -15.51
N ILE A 71 9.90 -7.55 -14.28
CA ILE A 71 10.48 -8.13 -13.06
C ILE A 71 10.46 -9.67 -13.15
N LEU A 72 9.33 -10.29 -13.52
CA LEU A 72 9.25 -11.75 -13.69
C LEU A 72 10.24 -12.28 -14.75
N LYS A 73 10.47 -11.54 -15.84
CA LYS A 73 11.52 -11.87 -16.83
C LYS A 73 12.93 -11.76 -16.25
N GLN A 74 13.18 -10.77 -15.39
CA GLN A 74 14.48 -10.62 -14.72
C GLN A 74 14.71 -11.71 -13.66
N ASP A 75 13.69 -12.05 -12.87
CA ASP A 75 13.74 -13.09 -11.85
C ASP A 75 13.98 -14.47 -12.48
N THR A 76 13.28 -14.79 -13.58
CA THR A 76 13.49 -16.05 -14.32
C THR A 76 14.89 -16.15 -14.95
N LEU A 77 15.43 -15.04 -15.50
CA LEU A 77 16.83 -14.99 -15.95
C LEU A 77 17.83 -15.16 -14.80
N THR A 78 17.54 -14.59 -13.63
CA THR A 78 18.40 -14.69 -12.44
C THR A 78 18.37 -16.10 -11.87
N LEU A 79 17.18 -16.71 -11.76
CA LEU A 79 17.01 -18.08 -11.29
C LEU A 79 17.73 -19.08 -12.21
N LYS A 80 17.66 -18.87 -13.54
CA LYS A 80 18.42 -19.67 -14.51
C LYS A 80 19.93 -19.58 -14.25
N ARG A 81 20.49 -18.37 -14.10
CA ARG A 81 21.92 -18.18 -13.78
C ARG A 81 22.32 -18.84 -12.46
N THR A 82 21.44 -18.79 -11.45
CA THR A 82 21.69 -19.45 -10.16
C THR A 82 21.69 -20.97 -10.28
N ALA A 83 20.80 -21.55 -11.09
CA ALA A 83 20.81 -22.98 -11.40
C ALA A 83 22.07 -23.40 -12.17
N ASP A 84 22.43 -22.65 -13.24
CA ASP A 84 23.64 -22.87 -14.02
C ASP A 84 24.91 -22.82 -13.13
N ASN A 85 24.97 -21.89 -12.18
CA ASN A 85 26.05 -21.77 -11.20
C ASN A 85 26.07 -22.91 -10.17
N TYR A 86 24.91 -23.39 -9.71
CA TYR A 86 24.81 -24.51 -8.77
C TYR A 86 25.36 -25.80 -9.40
N ASP A 87 25.00 -26.08 -10.65
CA ASP A 87 25.51 -27.23 -11.40
C ASP A 87 27.04 -27.14 -11.63
N ALA A 88 27.58 -25.93 -11.84
CA ALA A 88 29.02 -25.71 -11.93
C ALA A 88 29.74 -26.00 -10.60
N ILE A 89 29.18 -25.54 -9.47
CA ILE A 89 29.72 -25.80 -8.12
C ILE A 89 29.67 -27.30 -7.80
N GLN A 90 28.56 -27.99 -8.10
CA GLN A 90 28.43 -29.45 -7.93
C GLN A 90 29.53 -30.21 -8.69
N LYS A 91 29.81 -29.82 -9.95
CA LYS A 91 30.90 -30.41 -10.75
C LYS A 91 32.28 -30.15 -10.14
N GLN A 92 32.54 -28.95 -9.62
CA GLN A 92 33.80 -28.65 -8.92
C GLN A 92 33.97 -29.47 -7.65
N LEU A 93 32.91 -29.63 -6.84
CA LEU A 93 32.90 -30.42 -5.61
C LEU A 93 33.18 -31.90 -5.89
N ALA A 94 32.56 -32.48 -6.92
CA ALA A 94 32.82 -33.84 -7.36
C ALA A 94 34.27 -34.05 -7.85
N ASN A 95 34.86 -33.05 -8.52
CA ASN A 95 36.26 -33.10 -8.95
C ASN A 95 37.24 -32.99 -7.76
N LEU A 96 36.93 -32.15 -6.76
CA LEU A 96 37.72 -32.04 -5.53
C LEU A 96 37.66 -33.35 -4.71
N GLN A 97 36.49 -33.97 -4.56
CA GLN A 97 36.37 -35.26 -3.88
C GLN A 97 37.21 -36.35 -4.54
N LYS A 98 37.23 -36.40 -5.89
CA LYS A 98 38.12 -37.29 -6.64
C LYS A 98 39.60 -37.01 -6.35
N ALA A 99 40.02 -35.74 -6.33
CA ALA A 99 41.40 -35.38 -5.99
C ALA A 99 41.79 -35.78 -4.57
N THR A 100 40.93 -35.54 -3.57
CA THR A 100 41.20 -35.90 -2.17
C THR A 100 41.31 -37.42 -1.99
N SER A 101 40.44 -38.20 -2.64
CA SER A 101 40.47 -39.68 -2.57
C SER A 101 41.72 -40.32 -3.20
N VAL A 102 42.45 -39.60 -4.07
CA VAL A 102 43.71 -40.07 -4.65
C VAL A 102 44.90 -39.83 -3.72
N ASN A 103 44.82 -38.86 -2.80
CA ASN A 103 45.95 -38.45 -1.95
C ASN A 103 45.95 -39.06 -0.53
N SER A 104 44.98 -39.93 -0.19
CA SER A 104 44.89 -40.57 1.13
C SER A 104 45.71 -41.86 1.28
N ASN A 105 46.43 -42.30 0.24
CA ASN A 105 47.18 -43.57 0.23
C ASN A 105 48.65 -43.47 0.67
N SER A 106 49.14 -42.32 1.15
CA SER A 106 50.57 -42.15 1.44
C SER A 106 50.95 -41.17 2.56
N VAL A 107 50.39 -41.30 3.77
CA VAL A 107 51.09 -40.89 5.00
C VAL A 107 50.82 -41.89 6.13
N SER A 108 51.69 -42.91 6.25
CA SER A 108 51.86 -43.64 7.49
C SER A 108 53.03 -43.02 8.25
N ILE A 109 52.74 -42.21 9.27
CA ILE A 109 53.72 -41.78 10.27
C ILE A 109 53.05 -41.92 11.63
N GLY A 110 53.38 -43.01 12.33
CA GLY A 110 53.12 -43.11 13.76
C GLY A 110 54.22 -42.40 14.54
N ASN A 111 53.86 -41.66 15.58
CA ASN A 111 54.68 -41.62 16.78
C ASN A 111 53.89 -41.18 18.01
N SER A 112 54.21 -41.80 19.15
CA SER A 112 53.67 -41.46 20.47
C SER A 112 54.20 -40.13 20.98
N ASN A 113 53.39 -39.35 21.71
CA ASN A 113 53.78 -39.02 23.10
C ASN A 113 52.65 -38.53 24.02
N LYS A 114 52.92 -38.55 25.32
CA LYS A 114 52.06 -38.19 26.46
C LYS A 114 52.14 -36.70 26.83
N ASN A 115 51.09 -36.21 27.51
CA ASN A 115 51.03 -34.98 28.34
C ASN A 115 51.34 -33.66 27.57
N THR A 116 50.99 -32.45 28.02
CA THR A 116 50.57 -31.92 29.34
C THR A 116 49.46 -30.87 29.19
N ASP A 117 48.71 -30.60 30.26
CA ASP A 117 47.96 -29.35 30.42
C ASP A 117 48.84 -28.10 30.26
N ALA A 118 48.37 -27.10 29.53
CA ALA A 118 48.89 -25.74 29.60
C ALA A 118 47.77 -24.73 29.31
N LYS A 119 47.34 -24.00 30.34
CA LYS A 119 46.48 -22.82 30.21
C LYS A 119 47.22 -21.75 29.38
N TYR A 120 46.51 -21.07 28.49
CA TYR A 120 46.77 -19.66 28.23
C TYR A 120 45.44 -18.90 28.15
N ASN A 121 45.38 -17.78 28.86
CA ASN A 121 44.22 -16.92 29.01
C ASN A 121 44.73 -15.49 29.04
N ASP A 122 44.31 -14.67 28.07
CA ASP A 122 44.17 -13.21 28.16
C ASP A 122 43.41 -12.77 26.89
N GLN A 123 42.23 -12.15 27.01
CA GLN A 123 41.97 -10.71 27.25
C GLN A 123 42.02 -9.82 26.00
N VAL A 124 41.31 -8.67 26.10
CA VAL A 124 40.93 -7.70 25.05
C VAL A 124 39.77 -8.24 24.19
N GLU A 125 38.54 -7.71 24.25
CA GLU A 125 38.00 -6.62 25.10
C GLU A 125 36.46 -6.74 25.28
N SER A 126 35.78 -5.71 25.82
CA SER A 126 34.32 -5.60 25.87
C SER A 126 33.83 -4.14 25.82
N VAL A 127 33.50 -3.64 24.63
CA VAL A 127 32.92 -2.30 24.47
C VAL A 127 31.44 -2.30 24.88
N LYS A 128 31.20 -2.01 26.16
CA LYS A 128 29.87 -1.58 26.64
C LYS A 128 29.62 -0.13 26.22
N LEU A 129 28.71 0.09 25.27
CA LEU A 129 28.08 1.40 25.08
C LEU A 129 26.69 1.41 25.73
N ALA A 130 26.48 2.39 26.62
CA ALA A 130 25.29 2.50 27.43
C ALA A 130 24.06 2.88 26.59
N VAL A 131 22.97 2.12 26.71
CA VAL A 131 21.65 2.55 26.25
C VAL A 131 20.83 2.94 27.48
N ASN A 132 20.29 4.15 27.41
CA ASN A 132 19.67 4.86 28.52
C ASN A 132 18.35 4.19 28.94
N ASN A 133 18.29 3.65 30.16
CA ASN A 133 17.11 2.97 30.71
C ASN A 133 16.01 3.98 31.12
N ASN A 134 15.34 4.56 30.13
CA ASN A 134 14.07 5.25 30.36
C ASN A 134 12.96 4.23 30.60
N ASN A 135 12.23 4.40 31.72
CA ASN A 135 11.17 3.52 32.18
C ASN A 135 10.03 3.35 31.16
N TYR A 136 10.10 2.30 30.34
CA TYR A 136 8.96 1.81 29.56
C TYR A 136 8.32 0.63 30.27
N LYS A 137 7.23 0.93 30.99
CA LYS A 137 6.33 -0.03 31.65
C LYS A 137 5.88 -1.09 30.63
N SER A 138 6.48 -2.29 30.67
CA SER A 138 6.28 -3.35 29.68
C SER A 138 4.94 -4.07 29.85
N LEU A 139 3.87 -3.40 29.44
CA LEU A 139 2.55 -4.01 29.34
C LEU A 139 2.48 -4.97 28.14
N SER A 140 2.21 -6.24 28.47
CA SER A 140 1.74 -7.30 27.56
C SER A 140 2.63 -7.65 26.35
N LYS A 141 3.41 -8.74 26.49
CA LYS A 141 3.93 -9.54 25.35
C LYS A 141 2.78 -10.29 24.63
N THR A 142 1.72 -9.60 24.19
CA THR A 142 0.86 -10.17 23.14
C THR A 142 1.67 -10.21 21.85
N SER A 143 1.76 -11.39 21.22
CA SER A 143 2.72 -11.65 20.14
C SER A 143 2.47 -10.75 18.92
N ALA A 144 3.51 -10.02 18.50
CA ALA A 144 3.53 -9.27 17.23
C ALA A 144 3.18 -10.16 16.03
N GLN A 145 3.52 -11.46 16.13
CA GLN A 145 3.27 -12.52 15.15
C GLN A 145 1.81 -12.65 14.69
N ASN A 146 0.83 -12.24 15.51
CA ASN A 146 -0.59 -12.42 15.19
C ASN A 146 -1.14 -11.32 14.26
N TYR A 147 -0.37 -10.26 14.00
CA TYR A 147 -0.81 -9.11 13.20
C TYR A 147 -0.23 -9.15 11.78
N THR A 148 -1.10 -8.86 10.81
CA THR A 148 -0.70 -8.60 9.41
C THR A 148 -0.59 -7.10 9.18
N LEU A 149 0.59 -6.65 8.76
CA LEU A 149 0.87 -5.27 8.40
C LEU A 149 0.82 -5.08 6.89
N TYR A 150 0.11 -4.05 6.46
CA TYR A 150 0.14 -3.54 5.09
C TYR A 150 0.86 -2.20 5.11
N ILE A 151 1.89 -2.03 4.27
CA ILE A 151 2.63 -0.77 4.17
C ILE A 151 2.25 -0.12 2.84
N GLN A 152 1.53 1.00 2.92
CA GLN A 152 1.16 1.84 1.78
C GLN A 152 2.08 3.06 1.76
N TYR A 153 2.64 3.43 0.61
CA TYR A 153 3.54 4.59 0.51
C TYR A 153 3.25 5.45 -0.73
N MET A 154 3.48 6.76 -0.63
CA MET A 154 3.52 7.63 -1.80
C MET A 154 4.80 7.38 -2.60
N GLU A 155 4.76 7.63 -3.91
CA GLU A 155 5.89 7.42 -4.83
C GLU A 155 7.22 8.09 -4.41
N ALA A 156 7.17 9.19 -3.65
CA ALA A 156 8.35 9.87 -3.10
C ALA A 156 9.04 9.13 -1.92
N PHE A 157 8.41 8.13 -1.31
CA PHE A 157 8.86 7.50 -0.05
C PHE A 157 9.18 5.98 -0.09
N PRO A 158 9.63 5.36 -1.20
CA PRO A 158 9.90 3.91 -1.25
C PRO A 158 11.01 3.49 -0.28
N LYS A 159 12.04 4.33 -0.09
CA LYS A 159 13.12 4.07 0.88
C LYS A 159 12.59 3.95 2.32
N LEU A 160 11.62 4.81 2.68
CA LEU A 160 11.03 4.81 4.02
C LEU A 160 10.11 3.60 4.22
N SER A 161 9.38 3.18 3.19
CA SER A 161 8.63 1.91 3.19
C SER A 161 9.56 0.72 3.46
N ALA A 162 10.66 0.62 2.73
CA ALA A 162 11.61 -0.47 2.86
C ALA A 162 12.26 -0.52 4.26
N MET A 163 12.61 0.64 4.84
CA MET A 163 13.11 0.71 6.22
C MET A 163 12.10 0.20 7.24
N LEU A 164 10.83 0.59 7.12
CA LEU A 164 9.75 0.12 8.00
C LEU A 164 9.53 -1.38 7.86
N LYS A 165 9.52 -1.90 6.63
CA LYS A 165 9.41 -3.34 6.37
C LYS A 165 10.51 -4.13 7.07
N THR A 166 11.78 -3.73 6.93
CA THR A 166 12.90 -4.39 7.63
C THR A 166 12.69 -4.35 9.15
N ALA A 167 12.40 -3.18 9.72
CA ALA A 167 12.23 -3.00 11.16
C ALA A 167 11.04 -3.78 11.77
N PHE A 168 9.98 -4.03 11.00
CA PHE A 168 8.84 -4.84 11.45
C PHE A 168 9.00 -6.34 11.15
N LEU A 169 9.81 -6.74 10.16
CA LEU A 169 10.21 -8.14 9.95
C LEU A 169 11.10 -8.64 11.10
N GLU A 170 12.00 -7.79 11.60
CA GLU A 170 12.79 -8.06 12.82
C GLU A 170 11.91 -8.34 14.05
N GLU A 171 10.79 -7.63 14.18
CA GLU A 171 9.79 -7.85 15.24
C GLU A 171 8.82 -9.01 14.95
N LYS A 172 9.05 -9.78 13.87
CA LYS A 172 8.28 -10.97 13.46
C LYS A 172 6.80 -10.67 13.12
N TYR A 173 6.49 -9.47 12.62
CA TYR A 173 5.18 -9.21 12.01
C TYR A 173 5.05 -9.90 10.66
N THR A 174 3.83 -10.31 10.31
CA THR A 174 3.53 -10.75 8.93
C THR A 174 3.34 -9.50 8.08
N ILE A 175 4.20 -9.25 7.09
CA ILE A 175 4.11 -8.06 6.24
C ILE A 175 3.68 -8.45 4.83
N ALA A 176 2.56 -7.89 4.38
CA ALA A 176 2.11 -8.03 3.00
C ALA A 176 3.04 -7.27 2.02
N LYS A 177 2.93 -7.55 0.71
CA LYS A 177 3.69 -6.80 -0.30
C LYS A 177 3.36 -5.31 -0.21
N GLU A 178 4.39 -4.48 -0.07
CA GLU A 178 4.29 -3.03 0.03
C GLU A 178 3.58 -2.44 -1.20
N GLN A 179 2.72 -1.44 -0.97
CA GLN A 179 1.85 -0.88 -1.99
C GLN A 179 2.21 0.58 -2.27
N ASN A 180 2.71 0.85 -3.48
CA ASN A 180 2.81 2.22 -3.97
C ASN A 180 1.39 2.74 -4.30
N MET A 181 0.99 3.82 -3.64
CA MET A 181 -0.28 4.52 -3.83
C MET A 181 -0.27 5.49 -5.02
N GLY A 182 0.86 5.59 -5.73
CA GLY A 182 1.06 6.48 -6.87
C GLY A 182 1.07 7.95 -6.44
N GLU A 183 0.43 8.78 -7.26
CA GLU A 183 0.29 10.23 -7.06
C GLU A 183 -0.68 10.61 -5.92
N ILE A 184 -1.45 9.66 -5.37
CA ILE A 184 -2.39 9.95 -4.27
C ILE A 184 -1.62 10.41 -3.05
N SER A 185 -1.96 11.59 -2.56
CA SER A 185 -1.19 12.25 -1.51
C SER A 185 -1.99 12.35 -0.20
N PHE A 186 -1.37 11.87 0.88
CA PHE A 186 -1.98 11.70 2.20
C PHE A 186 -0.95 12.00 3.31
N PRO A 187 -1.36 12.30 4.55
CA PRO A 187 -0.45 12.41 5.68
C PRO A 187 -0.02 11.02 6.19
N SER A 188 1.18 10.93 6.78
CA SER A 188 1.61 9.70 7.46
C SER A 188 0.63 9.28 8.58
N SER A 189 0.14 8.03 8.53
CA SER A 189 -0.84 7.50 9.48
C SER A 189 -0.75 6.00 9.68
N VAL A 190 -1.07 5.52 10.89
CA VAL A 190 -1.27 4.09 11.18
C VAL A 190 -2.76 3.87 11.40
N ARG A 191 -3.37 3.02 10.57
CA ARG A 191 -4.82 2.81 10.54
C ARG A 191 -5.19 1.43 11.06
N TYR A 192 -6.27 1.38 11.84
CA TYR A 192 -6.76 0.17 12.48
C TYR A 192 -8.28 0.07 12.38
N PHE A 193 -8.80 -1.15 12.25
CA PHE A 193 -10.20 -1.41 11.86
C PHE A 193 -11.09 -1.87 13.02
N TYR A 194 -10.52 -2.43 14.09
CA TYR A 194 -11.24 -2.84 15.29
C TYR A 194 -10.80 -2.02 16.50
N LYS A 195 -11.75 -1.61 17.35
CA LYS A 195 -11.45 -0.76 18.53
C LYS A 195 -10.43 -1.38 19.49
N THR A 196 -10.37 -2.71 19.54
CA THR A 196 -9.38 -3.53 20.26
C THR A 196 -7.93 -3.22 19.87
N ASP A 197 -7.72 -2.88 18.60
CA ASP A 197 -6.38 -2.81 18.01
C ASP A 197 -5.72 -1.44 18.26
N LYS A 198 -6.44 -0.50 18.89
CA LYS A 198 -5.99 0.88 19.15
C LYS A 198 -4.64 0.96 19.85
N GLU A 199 -4.41 0.12 20.85
CA GLU A 199 -3.14 0.10 21.59
C GLU A 199 -2.00 -0.41 20.70
N ARG A 200 -2.23 -1.51 19.97
CA ARG A 200 -1.25 -2.09 19.03
C ARG A 200 -0.90 -1.11 17.91
N ALA A 201 -1.89 -0.43 17.35
CA ALA A 201 -1.70 0.63 16.36
C ALA A 201 -0.86 1.80 16.92
N GLY A 202 -1.04 2.14 18.20
CA GLY A 202 -0.21 3.12 18.90
C GLY A 202 1.25 2.68 19.11
N GLN A 203 1.48 1.39 19.38
CA GLN A 203 2.82 0.81 19.48
C GLN A 203 3.53 0.81 18.10
N ILE A 204 2.83 0.37 17.06
CA ILE A 204 3.32 0.37 15.67
C ILE A 204 3.63 1.80 15.20
N ALA A 205 2.76 2.77 15.50
CA ALA A 205 3.03 4.17 15.19
C ALA A 205 4.33 4.65 15.84
N LYS A 206 4.52 4.45 17.16
CA LYS A 206 5.77 4.83 17.85
C LYS A 206 7.02 4.19 17.25
N LYS A 207 6.96 2.90 16.89
CA LYS A 207 8.08 2.19 16.23
C LYS A 207 8.35 2.78 14.84
N ALA A 208 7.30 3.06 14.06
CA ALA A 208 7.44 3.69 12.75
C ALA A 208 8.03 5.11 12.83
N GLU A 209 7.56 5.92 13.81
CA GLU A 209 8.11 7.24 14.11
C GLU A 209 9.60 7.18 14.43
N ALA A 210 10.03 6.25 15.29
CA ALA A 210 11.44 6.04 15.62
C ALA A 210 12.28 5.51 14.45
N THR A 211 11.70 4.70 13.56
CA THR A 211 12.42 4.06 12.45
C THR A 211 12.72 5.04 11.31
N ILE A 212 11.78 5.94 10.97
CA ILE A 212 11.93 6.87 9.83
C ILE A 212 11.91 8.36 10.21
N ASN A 213 12.02 8.67 11.50
CA ASN A 213 12.01 10.03 12.07
C ASN A 213 10.85 10.91 11.53
N LYS A 214 9.65 10.34 11.48
CA LYS A 214 8.46 10.99 10.90
C LYS A 214 7.20 10.67 11.69
N LYS A 215 6.44 11.69 12.10
CA LYS A 215 5.22 11.53 12.90
C LYS A 215 4.12 10.74 12.18
N PHE A 216 3.42 9.87 12.90
CA PHE A 216 2.30 9.07 12.40
C PHE A 216 1.02 9.33 13.20
N LYS A 217 -0.05 9.76 12.52
CA LYS A 217 -1.37 9.87 13.15
C LYS A 217 -2.03 8.49 13.24
N VAL A 218 -2.35 8.03 14.46
CA VAL A 218 -3.14 6.81 14.70
C VAL A 218 -4.62 7.09 14.38
N GLN A 219 -5.24 6.29 13.50
CA GLN A 219 -6.59 6.53 12.98
C GLN A 219 -7.47 5.27 12.99
N PHE A 220 -8.69 5.40 13.51
CA PHE A 220 -9.69 4.33 13.43
C PHE A 220 -10.44 4.42 12.09
N MET A 221 -10.50 3.31 11.35
CA MET A 221 -11.19 3.21 10.07
C MET A 221 -12.39 2.26 10.20
N LYS A 222 -13.61 2.78 10.09
CA LYS A 222 -14.83 1.96 10.13
C LYS A 222 -15.08 1.28 8.77
N LEU A 223 -14.23 0.32 8.42
CA LEU A 223 -14.29 -0.48 7.19
C LEU A 223 -14.33 -1.98 7.54
N LYS A 224 -14.90 -2.80 6.66
CA LYS A 224 -14.91 -4.26 6.81
C LYS A 224 -13.53 -4.81 6.43
N SER A 225 -12.76 -5.21 7.44
CA SER A 225 -11.42 -5.79 7.31
C SER A 225 -11.33 -7.05 8.19
N PRO A 226 -10.49 -8.05 7.89
CA PRO A 226 -10.15 -9.12 8.82
C PRO A 226 -9.56 -8.61 10.14
N GLN A 227 -9.70 -9.39 11.22
CA GLN A 227 -9.10 -9.09 12.52
C GLN A 227 -7.57 -9.10 12.46
N ASN A 228 -6.93 -8.38 13.39
CA ASN A 228 -5.48 -8.24 13.50
C ASN A 228 -4.79 -7.67 12.24
N GLN A 229 -5.49 -6.84 11.46
CA GLN A 229 -4.92 -6.12 10.32
C GLN A 229 -4.72 -4.64 10.65
N ILE A 230 -3.50 -4.14 10.36
CA ILE A 230 -3.12 -2.75 10.56
C ILE A 230 -2.42 -2.24 9.30
N GLU A 231 -2.76 -1.02 8.89
CA GLU A 231 -2.16 -0.35 7.73
C GLU A 231 -1.20 0.75 8.19
N ILE A 232 -0.05 0.86 7.52
CA ILE A 232 0.96 1.89 7.75
C ILE A 232 1.08 2.70 6.46
N TRP A 233 0.48 3.89 6.48
CA TRP A 233 0.47 4.83 5.37
C TRP A 233 1.63 5.81 5.52
N VAL A 234 2.63 5.72 4.64
CA VAL A 234 3.82 6.56 4.59
C VAL A 234 3.60 7.69 3.57
N GLY A 235 3.26 8.87 4.09
CA GLY A 235 2.79 10.00 3.29
C GLY A 235 3.62 11.27 3.49
N ARG A 236 3.00 12.44 3.27
CA ARG A 236 3.52 13.74 3.69
C ARG A 236 3.67 13.85 5.21
#